data_AF-A0A147B8V8-F1
#
_entry.id   AF-A0A147B8V8-F1
#
_cell.length_a   1.000
_cell.length_b   1.000
_cell.length_c   1.000
_cell.angle_alpha   90.00
_cell.angle_beta   90.00
_cell.angle_gamma   90.00
#
_symmetry.space_group_name_H-M   'P 1'
#
loop_
_entity.id
_entity.type
_entity.pdbx_description
1 polymer ?
#
loop_
_entity_poly.entity_id
_entity_poly.type
_entity_poly.pdbx_seq_one_letter_code
_entity_poly.pdbx_strand_id
1 'polypeptide(L)'
;QCKDTVLRRLVYLGIKELSKVAEDVIIVTSSLTKDMTGKEDQYRAAAIRALCKITDSSMLQAIERYMKQAIVDKNCAVSSAALVSSLHLMRISPEVVKRWVNEAQEAVNSDNIMVQFHALGLLYHIRKSDRLAISKLVTKYTRAALKSPYAVCMLIRIASKLIEEEDMGPDSPMFEFIESCLRHKNE
;
A
#
# COMPACT_ATOMS: atom_id res chain seq x y z
N GLN A 1 29.14 5.57 0.05
CA GLN A 1 28.09 5.74 -0.98
C GLN A 1 28.15 7.16 -1.54
N CYS A 2 27.93 7.33 -2.84
CA CYS A 2 27.90 8.64 -3.50
C CYS A 2 26.70 9.49 -3.01
N LYS A 3 26.91 10.79 -2.78
CA LYS A 3 25.86 11.71 -2.28
C LYS A 3 24.95 12.26 -3.38
N ASP A 4 25.32 12.13 -4.65
CA ASP A 4 24.54 12.58 -5.79
C ASP A 4 23.18 11.84 -5.87
N THR A 5 22.10 12.61 -5.87
CA THR A 5 20.73 12.08 -5.85
C THR A 5 20.30 11.50 -7.20
N VAL A 6 20.77 12.06 -8.31
CA VAL A 6 20.46 11.59 -9.67
C VAL A 6 21.19 10.29 -9.92
N LEU A 7 22.50 10.24 -9.61
CA LEU A 7 23.29 9.02 -9.76
C LEU A 7 22.73 7.89 -8.90
N ARG A 8 22.33 8.18 -7.65
CA ARG A 8 21.72 7.19 -6.76
C ARG A 8 20.39 6.64 -7.31
N ARG A 9 19.56 7.48 -7.93
CA ARG A 9 18.32 7.03 -8.61
C ARG A 9 18.62 6.12 -9.80
N LEU A 10 19.65 6.44 -10.59
CA LEU A 10 20.11 5.58 -11.69
C LEU A 10 20.61 4.22 -11.18
N VAL A 11 21.34 4.19 -10.06
CA VAL A 11 21.77 2.94 -9.41
C VAL A 11 20.57 2.09 -8.99
N TYR A 12 19.54 2.67 -8.38
CA TYR A 12 18.32 1.92 -8.03
C TYR A 12 17.58 1.37 -9.24
N LEU A 13 17.60 2.07 -10.37
CA LEU A 13 17.03 1.56 -11.61
C LEU A 13 17.85 0.38 -12.16
N GLY A 14 19.18 0.52 -12.18
CA GLY A 14 20.09 -0.55 -12.58
C GLY A 14 19.92 -1.81 -11.74
N ILE A 15 19.81 -1.66 -10.42
CA ILE A 15 19.52 -2.78 -9.51
C ILE A 15 18.25 -3.53 -9.90
N LYS A 16 17.16 -2.81 -10.20
CA LYS A 16 15.85 -3.42 -10.54
C LYS A 16 15.87 -4.23 -11.83
N GLU A 17 16.65 -3.79 -12.82
CA GLU A 17 16.76 -4.49 -14.09
C GLU A 17 17.74 -5.66 -14.03
N LEU A 18 18.88 -5.45 -13.36
CA LEU A 18 19.92 -6.46 -13.23
C LEU A 18 19.57 -7.57 -12.24
N SER A 19 18.64 -7.35 -11.31
CA SER A 19 18.26 -8.38 -10.33
C SER A 19 17.69 -9.66 -10.94
N LYS A 20 17.20 -9.61 -12.19
CA LYS A 20 16.68 -10.78 -12.91
C LYS A 20 17.78 -11.73 -13.39
N VAL A 21 19.01 -11.23 -13.49
CA VAL A 21 20.19 -11.97 -13.97
C VAL A 21 21.26 -12.14 -12.90
N ALA A 22 21.08 -11.51 -11.74
CA ALA A 22 22.01 -11.59 -10.63
C ALA A 22 21.81 -12.91 -9.86
N GLU A 23 22.93 -13.58 -9.54
CA GLU A 23 22.93 -14.81 -8.74
C GLU A 23 22.81 -14.52 -7.23
N ASP A 24 23.45 -13.44 -6.77
CA ASP A 24 23.45 -13.03 -5.36
C ASP A 24 23.15 -11.54 -5.23
N VAL A 25 22.09 -11.22 -4.48
CA VAL A 25 21.64 -9.85 -4.20
C VAL A 25 21.88 -9.41 -2.76
N ILE A 26 22.57 -10.18 -1.91
CA ILE A 26 22.73 -9.92 -0.47
C ILE A 26 23.34 -8.54 -0.19
N ILE A 27 24.42 -8.16 -0.89
CA ILE A 27 25.09 -6.87 -0.69
C ILE A 27 24.15 -5.71 -1.07
N VAL A 28 23.39 -5.89 -2.14
CA VAL A 28 22.41 -4.92 -2.63
C VAL A 28 21.26 -4.79 -1.62
N THR A 29 20.74 -5.91 -1.13
CA THR A 29 19.70 -5.98 -0.09
C THR A 29 20.14 -5.26 1.18
N SER A 30 21.37 -5.49 1.65
CA SER A 30 21.93 -4.80 2.83
C SER A 30 22.06 -3.29 2.60
N SER A 31 22.58 -2.89 1.43
CA SER A 31 22.72 -1.48 1.07
C SER A 31 21.37 -0.76 1.00
N LEU A 32 20.36 -1.39 0.39
CA LEU A 32 19.00 -0.85 0.30
C LEU A 32 18.30 -0.82 1.67
N THR A 33 18.55 -1.81 2.53
CA THR A 33 18.01 -1.84 3.91
C THR A 33 18.63 -0.73 4.76
N LYS A 34 19.90 -0.39 4.54
CA LYS A 34 20.51 0.78 5.16
C LYS A 34 19.87 2.07 4.65
N ASP A 35 19.65 2.17 3.34
CA ASP A 35 19.06 3.36 2.73
C ASP A 35 17.58 3.57 3.13
N MET A 36 16.80 2.50 3.33
CA MET A 36 15.39 2.61 3.75
C MET A 36 15.23 3.04 5.22
N THR A 37 16.17 2.63 6.09
CA THR A 37 16.16 2.90 7.55
C THR A 37 16.99 4.13 7.94
N GLY A 38 17.74 4.69 6.99
CA GLY A 38 18.58 5.86 7.21
C GLY A 38 17.78 7.13 7.53
N LYS A 39 18.49 8.16 7.99
CA LYS A 39 17.90 9.47 8.35
C LYS A 39 17.61 10.37 7.15
N GLU A 40 18.14 10.03 5.98
CA GLU A 40 18.07 10.85 4.77
C GLU A 40 16.82 10.51 3.95
N ASP A 41 15.74 11.24 4.19
CA ASP A 41 14.43 11.00 3.58
C ASP A 41 14.41 11.05 2.04
N GLN A 42 15.41 11.69 1.42
CA GLN A 42 15.47 11.90 -0.03
C GLN A 42 15.48 10.61 -0.85
N TYR A 43 15.96 9.49 -0.29
CA TYR A 43 16.06 8.23 -1.01
C TYR A 43 15.36 7.05 -0.34
N ARG A 44 14.86 7.18 0.90
CA ARG A 44 14.16 6.09 1.61
C ARG A 44 13.03 5.47 0.78
N ALA A 45 12.16 6.31 0.21
CA ALA A 45 11.04 5.86 -0.62
C ALA A 45 11.48 5.18 -1.93
N ALA A 46 12.63 5.57 -2.47
CA ALA A 46 13.17 4.95 -3.68
C ALA A 46 13.87 3.61 -3.35
N ALA A 47 14.58 3.56 -2.22
CA ALA A 47 15.21 2.35 -1.69
C ALA A 47 14.16 1.28 -1.35
N ILE A 48 13.04 1.63 -0.70
CA ILE A 48 11.92 0.71 -0.43
C ILE A 48 11.43 0.05 -1.73
N ARG A 49 11.18 0.87 -2.77
CA ARG A 49 10.70 0.36 -4.07
C ARG A 49 11.72 -0.50 -4.79
N ALA A 50 13.02 -0.23 -4.63
CA ALA A 50 14.07 -1.08 -5.18
C ALA A 50 14.17 -2.40 -4.39
N LEU A 51 14.20 -2.32 -3.06
CA LEU A 51 14.32 -3.48 -2.18
C LEU A 51 13.17 -4.46 -2.40
N CYS A 52 11.92 -3.97 -2.38
CA CYS A 52 10.76 -4.83 -2.56
C CYS A 52 10.66 -5.44 -3.97
N LYS A 53 11.30 -4.83 -4.97
CA LYS A 53 11.33 -5.35 -6.34
C LYS A 53 12.29 -6.53 -6.50
N ILE A 54 13.38 -6.55 -5.72
CA ILE A 54 14.38 -7.63 -5.74
C ILE A 54 14.13 -8.68 -4.65
N THR A 55 13.18 -8.43 -3.74
CA THR A 55 12.84 -9.34 -2.64
C THR A 55 12.04 -10.53 -3.17
N ASP A 56 12.47 -11.74 -2.83
CA ASP A 56 11.75 -12.98 -3.08
C ASP A 56 11.05 -13.50 -1.80
N SER A 57 10.42 -14.67 -1.89
CA SER A 57 9.71 -15.27 -0.75
C SER A 57 10.62 -15.63 0.42
N SER A 58 11.90 -15.94 0.18
CA SER A 58 12.86 -16.32 1.22
C SER A 58 13.37 -15.09 2.00
N MET A 59 13.56 -13.96 1.30
CA MET A 59 14.06 -12.71 1.89
C MET A 59 12.97 -11.89 2.59
N LEU A 60 11.69 -12.06 2.22
CA LEU A 60 10.61 -11.20 2.69
C LEU A 60 10.49 -11.14 4.22
N GLN A 61 10.68 -12.27 4.89
CA GLN A 61 10.59 -12.36 6.35
C GLN A 61 11.64 -11.48 7.04
N ALA A 62 12.83 -11.31 6.43
CA ALA A 62 13.91 -10.49 6.96
C ALA A 62 13.61 -8.99 6.86
N ILE A 63 12.86 -8.55 5.84
CA ILE A 63 12.52 -7.14 5.65
C ILE A 63 11.17 -6.74 6.25
N GLU A 64 10.37 -7.70 6.73
CA GLU A 64 9.00 -7.47 7.23
C GLU A 64 8.94 -6.35 8.27
N ARG A 65 9.83 -6.37 9.27
CA ARG A 65 9.84 -5.37 10.33
C ARG A 65 10.03 -3.95 9.77
N TYR A 66 10.94 -3.79 8.82
CA TYR A 66 11.21 -2.49 8.20
C TYR A 66 10.04 -2.02 7.34
N MET A 67 9.36 -2.94 6.65
CA MET A 67 8.17 -2.62 5.86
C MET A 67 7.01 -2.17 6.75
N LYS A 68 6.74 -2.85 7.86
CA LYS A 68 5.71 -2.45 8.84
C LYS A 68 5.95 -1.03 9.36
N GLN A 69 7.18 -0.72 9.75
CA GLN A 69 7.57 0.62 10.20
C GLN A 69 7.40 1.66 9.09
N ALA A 70 7.78 1.31 7.85
CA ALA A 70 7.68 2.22 6.72
C ALA A 70 6.22 2.52 6.34
N ILE A 71 5.29 1.56 6.48
CA ILE A 71 3.85 1.75 6.19
C ILE A 71 3.26 2.87 7.05
N VAL A 72 3.63 2.95 8.33
CA VAL A 72 3.14 3.97 9.29
C VAL A 72 4.11 5.14 9.48
N ASP A 73 5.04 5.32 8.53
CA ASP A 73 6.03 6.41 8.62
C ASP A 73 5.37 7.79 8.49
N LYS A 74 5.88 8.75 9.26
CA LYS A 74 5.43 10.15 9.22
C LYS A 74 5.66 10.80 7.86
N ASN A 75 6.72 10.40 7.16
CA ASN A 75 6.99 10.86 5.82
C ASN A 75 6.04 10.15 4.84
N CYS A 76 5.11 10.92 4.28
CA CYS A 76 4.07 10.41 3.39
C CYS A 76 4.64 9.72 2.14
N ALA A 77 5.80 10.16 1.64
CA ALA A 77 6.44 9.53 0.48
C ALA A 77 6.98 8.13 0.82
N VAL A 78 7.47 7.94 2.05
CA VAL A 78 7.96 6.65 2.56
C VAL A 78 6.78 5.71 2.78
N SER A 79 5.74 6.17 3.48
CA SER A 79 4.50 5.40 3.71
C SER A 79 3.83 4.99 2.41
N SER A 80 3.63 5.93 1.49
CA SER A 80 3.05 5.64 0.17
C SER A 80 3.89 4.64 -0.62
N ALA A 81 5.23 4.77 -0.60
CA ALA A 81 6.11 3.82 -1.28
C ALA A 81 6.04 2.42 -0.66
N ALA A 82 5.97 2.33 0.68
CA ALA A 82 5.82 1.07 1.38
C ALA A 82 4.49 0.41 1.06
N LEU A 83 3.37 1.12 1.13
CA LEU A 83 2.03 0.61 0.82
C LEU A 83 1.91 0.03 -0.59
N VAL A 84 2.40 0.76 -1.61
CA VAL A 84 2.40 0.29 -3.00
C VAL A 84 3.35 -0.91 -3.17
N SER A 85 4.49 -0.90 -2.49
CA SER A 85 5.44 -2.02 -2.53
C SER A 85 4.88 -3.26 -1.85
N SER A 86 4.12 -3.13 -0.76
CA SER A 86 3.40 -4.22 -0.10
C SER A 86 2.42 -4.90 -1.05
N LEU A 87 1.75 -4.14 -1.92
CA LEU A 87 0.87 -4.72 -2.94
C LEU A 87 1.63 -5.57 -3.98
N HIS A 88 2.87 -5.19 -4.31
CA HIS A 88 3.75 -6.04 -5.12
C HIS A 88 4.11 -7.33 -4.38
N LEU A 89 4.52 -7.20 -3.12
CA LEU A 89 4.90 -8.33 -2.26
C LEU A 89 3.74 -9.31 -1.99
N MET A 90 2.49 -8.85 -2.04
CA MET A 90 1.31 -9.73 -1.98
C MET A 90 1.27 -10.79 -3.09
N ARG A 91 1.89 -10.52 -4.24
CA ARG A 91 1.99 -11.51 -5.34
C ARG A 91 3.07 -12.56 -5.09
N ILE A 92 4.02 -12.27 -4.20
CA ILE A 92 5.17 -13.12 -3.90
C ILE A 92 4.85 -14.00 -2.69
N SER A 93 4.39 -13.40 -1.59
CA SER A 93 4.04 -14.13 -0.37
C SER A 93 2.85 -13.44 0.32
N PRO A 94 1.61 -13.78 -0.08
CA PRO A 94 0.41 -13.14 0.44
C PRO A 94 0.24 -13.37 1.94
N GLU A 95 0.64 -14.55 2.45
CA GLU A 95 0.48 -14.91 3.86
C GLU A 95 1.30 -14.00 4.79
N VAL A 96 2.49 -13.57 4.37
CA VAL A 96 3.30 -12.62 5.14
C VAL A 96 2.62 -11.24 5.16
N VAL A 97 2.19 -10.74 3.99
CA VAL A 97 1.62 -9.39 3.87
C VAL A 97 0.23 -9.27 4.52
N LYS A 98 -0.57 -10.35 4.56
CA LYS A 98 -1.86 -10.37 5.28
C LYS A 98 -1.68 -10.03 6.77
N ARG A 99 -0.52 -10.33 7.37
CA ARG A 99 -0.20 -9.98 8.76
C ARG A 99 0.05 -8.48 8.99
N TRP A 100 0.06 -7.67 7.93
CA TRP A 100 0.32 -6.22 7.98
C TRP A 100 -0.98 -5.41 7.99
N VAL A 101 -2.10 -6.08 8.27
CA VAL A 101 -3.45 -5.51 8.28
C VAL A 101 -3.56 -4.34 9.25
N ASN A 102 -2.87 -4.38 10.40
CA ASN A 102 -2.95 -3.35 11.42
C ASN A 102 -2.27 -2.06 10.95
N GLU A 103 -1.07 -2.18 10.38
CA GLU A 103 -0.31 -1.05 9.83
C GLU A 103 -1.03 -0.42 8.64
N ALA A 104 -1.57 -1.25 7.73
CA ALA A 104 -2.40 -0.76 6.64
C ALA A 104 -3.65 -0.04 7.15
N GLN A 105 -4.32 -0.61 8.16
CA GLN A 105 -5.53 -0.06 8.77
C GLN A 105 -5.29 1.27 9.49
N GLU A 106 -4.12 1.45 10.12
CA GLU A 106 -3.66 2.73 10.68
C GLU A 106 -3.42 3.76 9.56
N ALA A 107 -2.73 3.36 8.49
CA ALA A 107 -2.41 4.24 7.38
C ALA A 107 -3.65 4.76 6.60
N VAL A 108 -4.78 4.04 6.63
CA VAL A 108 -6.05 4.57 6.08
C VAL A 108 -6.52 5.83 6.82
N ASN A 109 -6.16 5.99 8.10
CA ASN A 109 -6.53 7.18 8.87
C ASN A 109 -5.55 8.36 8.66
N SER A 110 -4.59 8.24 7.76
CA SER A 110 -3.67 9.34 7.42
C SER A 110 -4.40 10.53 6.82
N ASP A 111 -3.93 11.74 7.15
CA ASP A 111 -4.38 12.98 6.54
C ASP A 111 -3.89 13.15 5.09
N ASN A 112 -2.89 12.37 4.68
CA ASN A 112 -2.37 12.44 3.33
C ASN A 112 -3.26 11.67 2.34
N ILE A 113 -3.74 12.38 1.32
CA ILE A 113 -4.63 11.88 0.27
C ILE A 113 -4.12 10.57 -0.36
N MET A 114 -2.83 10.51 -0.70
CA MET A 114 -2.25 9.35 -1.38
C MET A 114 -1.97 8.20 -0.42
N VAL A 115 -1.54 8.47 0.81
CA VAL A 115 -1.34 7.42 1.83
C VAL A 115 -2.67 6.74 2.14
N GLN A 116 -3.73 7.51 2.40
CA GLN A 116 -5.06 6.96 2.66
C GLN A 116 -5.57 6.12 1.49
N PHE A 117 -5.38 6.58 0.25
CA PHE A 117 -5.77 5.83 -0.96
C PHE A 117 -5.00 4.50 -1.09
N HIS A 118 -3.67 4.54 -1.03
CA HIS A 118 -2.86 3.33 -1.14
C HIS A 118 -3.10 2.35 0.01
N ALA A 119 -3.35 2.84 1.22
CA ALA A 119 -3.67 2.04 2.39
C ALA A 119 -5.01 1.31 2.24
N LEU A 120 -6.05 2.02 1.78
CA LEU A 120 -7.34 1.40 1.47
C LEU A 120 -7.18 0.33 0.40
N GLY A 121 -6.36 0.61 -0.62
CA GLY A 121 -6.05 -0.35 -1.67
C GLY A 121 -5.39 -1.63 -1.18
N LEU A 122 -4.34 -1.49 -0.36
CA LEU A 122 -3.68 -2.63 0.26
C LEU A 122 -4.65 -3.42 1.16
N LEU A 123 -5.45 -2.72 1.98
CA LEU A 123 -6.39 -3.34 2.90
C LEU A 123 -7.48 -4.12 2.17
N TYR A 124 -8.01 -3.59 1.07
CA TYR A 124 -8.90 -4.32 0.18
C TYR A 124 -8.23 -5.58 -0.36
N HIS A 125 -7.01 -5.50 -0.88
CA HIS A 125 -6.31 -6.67 -1.42
C HIS A 125 -6.00 -7.74 -0.37
N ILE A 126 -5.68 -7.36 0.87
CA ILE A 126 -5.51 -8.28 2.00
C ILE A 126 -6.81 -9.05 2.27
N ARG A 127 -7.95 -8.36 2.22
CA ARG A 127 -9.26 -8.91 2.59
C ARG A 127 -10.05 -9.48 1.41
N LYS A 128 -9.59 -9.32 0.16
CA LYS A 128 -10.38 -9.62 -1.06
C LYS A 128 -10.91 -11.06 -1.16
N SER A 129 -10.30 -12.00 -0.44
CA SER A 129 -10.71 -13.41 -0.40
C SER A 129 -11.75 -13.71 0.68
N ASP A 130 -11.97 -12.79 1.63
CA ASP A 130 -12.93 -12.92 2.72
C ASP A 130 -14.03 -11.87 2.54
N ARG A 131 -15.16 -12.31 2.01
CA ARG A 131 -16.30 -11.46 1.70
C ARG A 131 -16.83 -10.71 2.92
N LEU A 132 -16.89 -11.35 4.09
CA LEU A 132 -17.35 -10.72 5.32
C LEU A 132 -16.37 -9.61 5.76
N ALA A 133 -15.07 -9.84 5.60
CA ALA A 133 -14.06 -8.82 5.92
C ALA A 133 -14.12 -7.60 4.98
N ILE A 134 -14.47 -7.79 3.71
CA ILE A 134 -14.72 -6.67 2.76
C ILE A 134 -16.00 -5.93 3.14
N SER A 135 -17.10 -6.64 3.41
CA SER A 135 -18.37 -6.02 3.82
C SER A 135 -18.20 -5.16 5.09
N LYS A 136 -17.45 -5.66 6.09
CA LYS A 136 -17.06 -4.88 7.28
C LYS A 136 -16.18 -3.67 6.96
N LEU A 137 -15.25 -3.81 6.01
CA LEU A 137 -14.41 -2.70 5.55
C LEU A 137 -15.26 -1.60 4.92
N VAL A 138 -16.15 -1.95 4.00
CA VAL A 138 -17.04 -1.00 3.33
C VAL A 138 -17.92 -0.31 4.37
N THR A 139 -18.65 -1.09 5.19
CA THR A 139 -19.53 -0.55 6.25
C THR A 139 -18.81 0.42 7.20
N LYS A 140 -17.55 0.16 7.53
CA LYS A 140 -16.75 1.06 8.37
C LYS A 140 -16.50 2.41 7.68
N TYR A 141 -16.15 2.40 6.40
CA TYR A 141 -15.72 3.58 5.67
C TYR A 141 -16.81 4.31 4.89
N THR A 142 -18.01 3.72 4.77
CA THR A 142 -19.20 4.46 4.32
C THR A 142 -19.68 5.43 5.40
N ARG A 143 -19.47 5.08 6.68
CA ARG A 143 -19.82 5.92 7.83
C ARG A 143 -18.73 6.92 8.22
N ALA A 144 -17.48 6.65 7.85
CA ALA A 144 -16.35 7.51 8.14
C ALA A 144 -16.00 8.37 6.91
N ALA A 145 -15.93 9.69 7.08
CA ALA A 145 -15.54 10.57 5.99
C ALA A 145 -14.07 10.34 5.59
N LEU A 146 -13.85 9.67 4.46
CA LEU A 146 -12.54 9.59 3.82
C LEU A 146 -12.19 10.95 3.22
N LYS A 147 -10.95 11.40 3.43
CA LYS A 147 -10.43 12.70 2.97
C LYS A 147 -9.96 12.64 1.53
N SER A 148 -9.51 11.47 1.09
CA SER A 148 -8.95 11.24 -0.23
C SER A 148 -10.07 10.97 -1.24
N PRO A 149 -10.23 11.81 -2.29
CA PRO A 149 -11.21 11.55 -3.34
C PRO A 149 -10.93 10.23 -4.06
N TYR A 150 -9.65 9.84 -4.21
CA TYR A 150 -9.26 8.55 -4.79
C TYR A 150 -9.70 7.37 -3.91
N ALA A 151 -9.61 7.51 -2.58
CA ALA A 151 -10.09 6.49 -1.65
C ALA A 151 -11.62 6.37 -1.69
N VAL A 152 -12.34 7.50 -1.80
CA VAL A 152 -13.81 7.51 -1.99
C VAL A 152 -14.19 6.80 -3.29
N CYS A 153 -13.57 7.13 -4.42
CA CYS A 153 -13.83 6.45 -5.69
C CYS A 153 -13.53 4.94 -5.62
N MET A 154 -12.47 4.55 -4.91
CA MET A 154 -12.16 3.14 -4.70
C MET A 154 -13.22 2.45 -3.83
N LEU A 155 -13.70 3.11 -2.77
CA LEU A 155 -14.73 2.58 -1.89
C LEU A 155 -16.05 2.40 -2.63
N ILE A 156 -16.46 3.37 -3.47
CA ILE A 156 -17.64 3.26 -4.34
C ILE A 156 -17.52 2.01 -5.22
N ARG A 157 -16.36 1.79 -5.88
CA ARG A 157 -16.15 0.61 -6.73
C ARG A 157 -16.30 -0.71 -5.95
N ILE A 158 -15.78 -0.76 -4.73
CA ILE A 158 -15.88 -1.96 -3.88
C ILE A 158 -17.33 -2.16 -3.43
N ALA A 159 -18.02 -1.10 -3.03
CA ALA A 159 -19.42 -1.13 -2.60
C ALA A 159 -20.35 -1.57 -3.74
N SER A 160 -20.21 -1.00 -4.94
CA SER A 160 -21.00 -1.40 -6.12
C SER A 160 -20.82 -2.88 -6.43
N LYS A 161 -19.57 -3.38 -6.42
CA LYS A 161 -19.28 -4.79 -6.65
C LYS A 161 -19.95 -5.70 -5.61
N LEU A 162 -19.93 -5.31 -4.32
CA LEU A 162 -20.61 -6.08 -3.29
C LEU A 162 -22.13 -6.07 -3.50
N ILE A 163 -22.72 -4.92 -3.80
CA ILE A 163 -24.18 -4.82 -4.05
C ILE A 163 -24.61 -5.79 -5.15
N GLU A 164 -23.87 -5.84 -6.26
CA GLU A 164 -24.12 -6.76 -7.37
C GLU A 164 -23.94 -8.24 -6.95
N GLU A 165 -22.90 -8.56 -6.18
CA GLU A 165 -22.63 -9.93 -5.72
C GLU A 165 -23.57 -10.43 -4.62
N GLU A 166 -24.21 -9.53 -3.87
CA GLU A 166 -25.13 -9.82 -2.76
C GLU A 166 -26.60 -9.71 -3.16
N ASP A 167 -26.90 -9.28 -4.40
CA ASP A 167 -28.25 -8.89 -4.83
C ASP A 167 -28.91 -7.93 -3.82
N MET A 168 -28.12 -6.96 -3.35
CA MET A 168 -28.57 -5.99 -2.35
C MET A 168 -29.54 -4.99 -2.97
N GLY A 169 -30.69 -4.84 -2.32
CA GLY A 169 -31.68 -3.84 -2.69
C GLY A 169 -31.24 -2.39 -2.39
N PRO A 170 -32.04 -1.42 -2.85
CA PRO A 170 -31.79 0.02 -2.65
C PRO A 170 -31.71 0.46 -1.18
N ASP A 171 -32.33 -0.30 -0.28
CA ASP A 171 -32.34 -0.02 1.17
C ASP A 171 -31.01 -0.37 1.87
N SER A 172 -30.01 -0.89 1.13
CA SER A 172 -28.70 -1.19 1.68
C SER A 172 -27.95 0.10 2.05
N PRO A 173 -27.30 0.17 3.23
CA PRO A 173 -26.45 1.31 3.61
C PRO A 173 -25.30 1.59 2.62
N MET A 174 -24.90 0.58 1.83
CA MET A 174 -23.90 0.76 0.78
C MET A 174 -24.48 1.51 -0.43
N PHE A 175 -25.76 1.28 -0.75
CA PHE A 175 -26.47 1.96 -1.82
C PHE A 175 -26.72 3.42 -1.46
N GLU A 176 -27.20 3.68 -0.24
CA GLU A 176 -27.37 5.05 0.31
C GLU A 176 -26.06 5.84 0.26
N PHE A 177 -24.93 5.20 0.62
CA PHE A 177 -23.62 5.82 0.53
C PHE A 177 -23.26 6.24 -0.90
N ILE A 178 -23.46 5.35 -1.88
CA ILE A 178 -23.19 5.67 -3.29
C ILE A 178 -24.07 6.82 -3.76
N GLU A 179 -25.36 6.82 -3.41
CA GLU A 179 -26.27 7.90 -3.74
C GLU A 179 -25.82 9.23 -3.11
N SER A 180 -25.37 9.21 -1.85
CA SER A 180 -24.84 10.39 -1.18
C SER A 180 -23.61 10.97 -1.89
N CYS A 181 -22.76 10.13 -2.48
CA CYS A 181 -21.60 10.56 -3.25
C CYS A 181 -21.98 11.30 -4.54
N LEU A 182 -23.14 11.00 -5.14
CA LEU A 182 -23.64 11.71 -6.33
C LEU A 182 -24.09 13.15 -6.02
N ARG A 183 -24.43 13.42 -4.75
CA ARG A 183 -24.85 14.74 -4.28
C ARG A 183 -23.67 15.57 -3.76
N HIS A 184 -22.46 15.03 -3.79
CA HIS A 184 -21.27 15.72 -3.32
C HIS A 184 -20.91 16.84 -4.29
N LYS A 185 -21.06 18.10 -3.84
CA LYS A 185 -20.58 19.25 -4.59
C LYS A 185 -19.07 19.30 -4.48
N ASN A 186 -18.36 19.16 -5.60
CA ASN A 186 -16.97 19.58 -5.68
C ASN A 186 -16.97 21.09 -5.93
N GLU A 187 -16.72 21.87 -4.89
CA GLU A 187 -16.19 23.23 -5.01
C GLU A 187 -14.65 23.18 -4.92
#